data_AF-A0A8I2YLG2-F1
#
_entry.id   AF-A0A8I2YLG2-F1
#
_cell.length_a   1.000
_cell.length_b   1.000
_cell.length_c   1.000
_cell.angle_alpha   90.00
_cell.angle_beta   90.00
_cell.angle_gamma   90.00
#
_symmetry.space_group_name_H-M   'P 1'
#
loop_
_entity.id
_entity.type
_entity.pdbx_description
1 polymer ?
#
loop_
_entity_poly.entity_id
_entity_poly.type
_entity_poly.pdbx_seq_one_letter_code
_entity_poly.pdbx_strand_id
1 'polypeptide(L)'
;MHMVIMDRIDGSDALDQFDGEYLPESLVKQVEAALAVLHSKNLVHGAIRRYNVLVKMEPNVNSEASDMAVGEKQWHVYLIGFEWVGEANKDRYNIKSSMGRHEYRSTGAIPGGIMELVHDKRMYLHFAGSWY
;
A
#
# COMPACT_ATOMS: atom_id res chain seq x y z
N MET A 1 -15.18 8.50 -20.35
CA MET A 1 -15.23 7.62 -19.17
C MET A 1 -14.47 6.36 -19.56
N HIS A 2 -13.41 6.01 -18.83
CA HIS A 2 -12.66 4.78 -19.07
C HIS A 2 -12.93 3.82 -17.92
N MET A 3 -13.08 2.54 -18.24
CA MET A 3 -13.25 1.47 -17.27
C MET A 3 -11.95 0.68 -17.23
N VAL A 4 -11.41 0.48 -16.03
CA VAL A 4 -10.23 -0.37 -15.81
C VAL A 4 -10.73 -1.66 -15.18
N ILE A 5 -10.38 -2.79 -15.77
CA ILE A 5 -10.69 -4.13 -15.26
C ILE A 5 -9.41 -4.66 -14.61
N MET A 6 -9.51 -5.06 -13.33
CA MET A 6 -8.41 -5.60 -12.53
C MET A 6 -8.81 -6.99 -12.00
N ASP A 7 -7.83 -7.71 -11.47
CA ASP A 7 -8.09 -8.99 -10.81
C ASP A 7 -9.00 -8.81 -9.60
N ARG A 8 -9.93 -9.76 -9.41
CA ARG A 8 -10.76 -9.80 -8.22
C ARG A 8 -9.98 -10.41 -7.07
N ILE A 9 -9.77 -9.61 -6.02
CA ILE A 9 -9.12 -10.05 -4.79
C ILE A 9 -10.21 -10.16 -3.72
N ASP A 10 -10.46 -11.39 -3.27
CA ASP A 10 -11.42 -11.68 -2.20
C ASP A 10 -10.73 -11.55 -0.84
N GLY A 11 -10.49 -10.31 -0.42
CA GLY A 11 -9.83 -9.95 0.83
C GLY A 11 -10.48 -8.71 1.46
N SER A 12 -10.07 -8.38 2.68
CA SER A 12 -10.44 -7.14 3.38
C SER A 12 -9.36 -6.09 3.19
N ASP A 13 -9.68 -4.81 3.29
CA ASP A 13 -8.63 -3.80 3.38
C ASP A 13 -7.99 -3.78 4.78
N ALA A 14 -6.76 -3.30 4.86
CA ALA A 14 -5.98 -3.31 6.08
C ALA A 14 -6.46 -2.31 7.13
N LEU A 15 -7.32 -1.34 6.76
CA LEU A 15 -7.94 -0.46 7.74
C LEU A 15 -8.97 -1.26 8.52
N ASP A 16 -9.91 -1.90 7.81
CA ASP A 16 -10.98 -2.69 8.43
C ASP A 16 -10.44 -3.93 9.15
N GLN A 17 -9.46 -4.62 8.56
CA GLN A 17 -8.93 -5.88 9.12
C GLN A 17 -8.10 -5.69 10.41
N PHE A 18 -7.46 -4.53 10.56
CA PHE A 18 -6.55 -4.23 11.67
C PHE A 18 -6.90 -2.88 12.31
N ASP A 19 -8.19 -2.54 12.37
CA ASP A 19 -8.66 -1.28 12.93
C ASP A 19 -8.27 -1.17 14.41
N GLY A 20 -7.72 -0.03 14.80
CA GLY A 20 -7.16 0.18 16.14
C GLY A 20 -5.92 -0.67 16.48
N GLU A 21 -5.42 -1.48 15.55
CA GLU A 21 -4.27 -2.38 15.75
C GLU A 21 -3.05 -1.97 14.90
N TYR A 22 -1.87 -2.41 15.35
CA TYR A 22 -0.65 -2.31 14.56
C TYR A 22 -0.71 -3.28 13.39
N LEU A 23 -0.24 -2.84 12.22
CA LEU A 23 -0.10 -3.74 11.09
C LEU A 23 1.05 -4.73 11.38
N PRO A 24 0.85 -6.06 11.24
CA PRO A 24 1.91 -7.04 11.41
C PRO A 24 3.17 -6.68 10.61
N GLU A 25 4.35 -6.84 11.22
CA GLU A 25 5.63 -6.49 10.58
C GLU A 25 5.82 -7.23 9.24
N SER A 26 5.34 -8.47 9.16
CA SER A 26 5.35 -9.26 7.93
C SER A 26 4.56 -8.59 6.79
N LEU A 27 3.43 -7.93 7.10
CA LEU A 27 2.64 -7.20 6.11
C LEU A 27 3.26 -5.87 5.75
N VAL A 28 3.87 -5.16 6.71
CA VAL A 28 4.65 -3.95 6.41
C VAL A 28 5.77 -4.24 5.42
N LYS A 29 6.50 -5.35 5.63
CA LYS A 29 7.55 -5.81 4.70
C LYS A 29 7.00 -6.15 3.31
N GLN A 30 5.80 -6.74 3.22
CA GLN A 30 5.16 -7.00 1.93
C GLN A 30 4.73 -5.71 1.22
N VAL A 31 4.20 -4.71 1.95
CA VAL A 31 3.91 -3.38 1.38
C VAL A 31 5.20 -2.75 0.85
N GLU A 32 6.29 -2.78 1.62
CA GLU A 32 7.59 -2.25 1.19
C GLU A 32 8.12 -2.97 -0.05
N ALA A 33 8.01 -4.31 -0.10
CA ALA A 33 8.40 -5.09 -1.27
C ALA A 33 7.56 -4.74 -2.51
N ALA A 34 6.24 -4.60 -2.36
CA ALA A 34 5.35 -4.20 -3.46
C ALA A 34 5.67 -2.78 -3.98
N LEU A 35 5.95 -1.85 -3.06
CA LEU A 35 6.39 -0.49 -3.42
C LEU A 35 7.75 -0.50 -4.11
N ALA A 36 8.69 -1.35 -3.69
CA ALA A 36 9.99 -1.47 -4.35
C ALA A 36 9.83 -1.87 -5.83
N VAL A 37 8.84 -2.69 -6.18
CA VAL A 37 8.53 -3.02 -7.58
C VAL A 37 8.10 -1.77 -8.36
N LEU A 38 7.23 -0.92 -7.81
CA LEU A 38 6.83 0.34 -8.45
C LEU A 38 8.02 1.30 -8.58
N HIS A 39 8.78 1.44 -7.49
CA HIS A 39 9.92 2.36 -7.41
C HIS A 39 11.03 1.97 -8.37
N SER A 40 11.24 0.67 -8.63
CA SER A 40 12.17 0.17 -9.64
C SER A 40 11.85 0.65 -11.07
N LYS A 41 10.59 1.05 -11.31
CA LYS A 41 10.10 1.62 -12.58
C LYS A 41 9.95 3.13 -12.54
N ASN A 42 10.54 3.79 -11.53
CA ASN A 42 10.41 5.23 -11.29
C ASN A 42 8.96 5.69 -11.08
N LEU A 43 8.09 4.82 -10.57
CA LEU A 43 6.68 5.13 -10.28
C LEU A 43 6.48 5.36 -8.77
N VAL A 44 5.72 6.40 -8.43
CA VAL A 44 5.23 6.69 -7.08
C VAL A 44 3.75 6.32 -7.06
N HIS A 45 3.30 5.54 -6.07
CA HIS A 45 1.88 5.24 -5.93
C HIS A 45 1.07 6.48 -5.52
N GLY A 46 1.63 7.30 -4.63
CA GLY A 46 1.14 8.66 -4.35
C GLY A 46 -0.03 8.76 -3.38
N ALA A 47 -0.59 7.63 -2.95
CA ALA A 47 -1.73 7.61 -2.03
C ALA A 47 -1.76 6.36 -1.16
N ILE A 48 -0.59 5.87 -0.73
CA ILE A 48 -0.51 4.68 0.11
C ILE A 48 -1.16 4.95 1.47
N ARG A 49 -2.24 4.22 1.77
CA ARG A 49 -2.98 4.23 3.03
C ARG A 49 -3.49 2.83 3.35
N ARG A 50 -3.96 2.59 4.58
CA ARG A 50 -4.47 1.26 4.98
C ARG A 50 -5.63 0.78 4.10
N TYR A 51 -6.55 1.65 3.71
CA TYR A 51 -7.65 1.27 2.80
C TYR A 51 -7.19 1.03 1.34
N ASN A 52 -5.94 1.37 1.00
CA ASN A 52 -5.32 1.06 -0.29
C ASN A 52 -4.47 -0.23 -0.25
N VAL A 53 -4.53 -0.97 0.85
CA VAL A 53 -3.81 -2.22 1.07
C VAL A 53 -4.87 -3.28 1.35
N LEU A 54 -5.11 -4.19 0.41
CA LEU A 54 -5.90 -5.39 0.67
C LEU A 54 -5.03 -6.46 1.30
N VAL A 55 -5.63 -7.22 2.20
CA VAL A 55 -5.03 -8.35 2.89
C VAL A 55 -5.90 -9.59 2.72
N LYS A 56 -5.25 -10.72 2.47
CA LYS A 56 -5.92 -12.00 2.26
C LYS A 56 -5.15 -13.13 2.93
N MET A 57 -5.84 -14.01 3.65
CA MET A 57 -5.23 -15.23 4.17
C MET A 57 -5.15 -16.29 3.08
N GLU A 58 -3.94 -16.71 2.74
CA GLU A 58 -3.70 -17.72 1.71
C GLU A 58 -2.73 -18.79 2.25
N PRO A 59 -2.75 -20.01 1.68
CA PRO A 59 -1.78 -21.04 2.06
C PRO A 59 -0.34 -20.55 1.83
N ASN A 60 0.56 -20.82 2.77
CA ASN A 60 1.97 -20.51 2.59
C ASN A 60 2.58 -21.39 1.49
N VAL A 61 2.80 -20.79 0.32
CA VAL A 61 3.32 -21.50 -0.87
C VAL A 61 4.83 -21.82 -0.77
N ASN A 62 5.52 -21.30 0.24
CA ASN A 62 6.95 -21.50 0.47
C ASN A 62 7.25 -22.57 1.53
N SER A 63 6.23 -23.20 2.12
CA SER A 63 6.46 -24.38 2.95
C SER A 63 6.82 -25.54 2.03
N GLU A 64 8.12 -25.82 1.87
CA GLU A 64 8.55 -27.08 1.26
C GLU A 64 7.83 -28.22 2.00
N ALA A 65 7.12 -29.02 1.20
CA ALA A 65 6.15 -29.99 1.68
C ALA A 65 6.75 -30.92 2.76
N SER A 66 6.19 -30.86 3.97
CA SER A 66 5.97 -32.08 4.72
C SER A 66 4.49 -32.40 4.59
N ASP A 67 4.18 -33.61 4.10
CA ASP A 67 2.83 -34.12 3.78
C ASP A 67 1.86 -34.19 4.98
N MET A 68 2.19 -33.53 6.10
CA MET A 68 1.44 -33.57 7.36
C MET A 68 1.14 -32.18 7.95
N ALA A 69 1.59 -31.09 7.34
CA ALA A 69 1.19 -29.75 7.75
C ALA A 69 0.03 -29.28 6.86
N VAL A 70 -1.17 -29.20 7.43
CA VAL A 70 -2.25 -28.36 6.88
C VAL A 70 -1.61 -26.98 6.67
N GLY A 71 -1.35 -26.62 5.41
CA GLY A 71 -0.44 -25.52 5.06
C GLY A 71 -0.75 -24.28 5.89
N GLU A 72 0.24 -23.82 6.66
CA GLU A 72 0.09 -22.64 7.51
C GLU A 72 -0.44 -21.51 6.63
N LYS A 73 -1.57 -20.93 7.01
CA LYS A 73 -2.11 -19.78 6.31
C LYS A 73 -1.30 -18.56 6.72
N GLN A 74 -0.92 -17.76 5.74
CA GLN A 74 -0.27 -16.48 5.97
C GLN A 74 -1.04 -15.37 5.28
N TRP A 75 -0.92 -14.17 5.83
CA TRP A 75 -1.47 -12.98 5.23
C TRP A 75 -0.63 -12.56 4.01
N HIS A 76 -1.31 -12.25 2.91
CA HIS A 76 -0.75 -11.69 1.69
C HIS A 76 -1.29 -10.28 1.46
N VAL A 77 -0.42 -9.37 1.03
CA VAL A 77 -0.74 -7.98 0.71
C VAL A 77 -0.94 -7.77 -0.78
N TYR A 78 -1.94 -6.97 -1.12
CA TYR A 78 -2.19 -6.48 -2.46
C TYR A 78 -2.41 -4.96 -2.42
N LEU A 79 -1.64 -4.20 -3.20
CA LEU A 79 -1.85 -2.75 -3.32
C LEU A 79 -2.98 -2.46 -4.30
N ILE A 80 -3.84 -1.51 -3.97
CA ILE A 80 -4.95 -1.03 -4.80
C ILE A 80 -5.03 0.51 -4.80
N GLY A 81 -5.84 1.09 -5.69
CA GLY A 81 -6.06 2.54 -5.72
C GLY A 81 -4.96 3.33 -6.42
N PHE A 82 -4.60 2.90 -7.63
CA PHE A 82 -3.55 3.47 -8.47
C PHE A 82 -3.92 4.82 -9.14
N GLU A 83 -4.97 5.49 -8.70
CA GLU A 83 -5.47 6.73 -9.32
C GLU A 83 -4.51 7.94 -9.17
N TRP A 84 -3.60 7.87 -8.18
CA TRP A 84 -2.59 8.90 -7.89
C TRP A 84 -1.20 8.56 -8.42
N VAL A 85 -1.06 7.48 -9.19
CA VAL A 85 0.25 7.02 -9.63
C VAL A 85 0.84 8.00 -10.62
N GLY A 86 2.13 8.28 -10.45
CA GLY A 86 2.89 9.15 -11.34
C GLY A 86 4.36 8.81 -11.37
N GLU A 87 5.05 9.32 -12.37
CA GLU A 87 6.49 9.18 -12.53
C GLU A 87 7.22 10.13 -11.55
N ALA A 88 8.16 9.57 -10.79
CA ALA A 88 8.92 10.32 -9.80
C ALA A 88 9.74 11.44 -10.45
N ASN A 89 9.80 12.59 -9.77
CA ASN A 89 10.46 13.82 -10.19
C ASN A 89 9.90 14.46 -11.47
N LYS A 90 8.77 13.99 -11.97
CA LYS A 90 8.13 14.49 -13.20
C LYS A 90 6.67 14.86 -12.97
N ASP A 91 5.89 13.91 -12.47
CA ASP A 91 4.47 14.13 -12.23
C ASP A 91 4.23 14.85 -10.91
N ARG A 92 3.05 15.47 -10.80
CA ARG A 92 2.64 16.28 -9.65
C ARG A 92 1.35 15.75 -9.05
N TYR A 93 1.22 15.86 -7.73
CA TYR A 93 -0.05 15.64 -7.07
C TYR A 93 -1.10 16.62 -7.60
N ASN A 94 -2.33 16.14 -7.80
CA ASN A 94 -3.45 16.99 -8.20
C ASN A 94 -3.69 18.13 -7.19
N ILE A 95 -3.87 19.35 -7.68
CA ILE A 95 -4.09 20.56 -6.88
C ILE A 95 -5.46 20.56 -6.19
N LYS A 96 -6.46 19.92 -6.82
CA LYS A 96 -7.82 19.82 -6.27
C LYS A 96 -7.99 18.66 -5.30
N SER A 97 -6.91 17.97 -4.95
CA SER A 97 -6.99 16.83 -4.05
C SER A 97 -7.49 17.28 -2.69
N SER A 98 -8.49 16.57 -2.17
CA SER A 98 -8.85 16.60 -0.77
C SER A 98 -7.89 15.72 0.05
N MET A 99 -6.61 15.56 -0.39
CA MET A 99 -5.57 14.93 0.43
C MET A 99 -5.63 15.61 1.79
N GLY A 100 -6.16 14.88 2.77
CA GLY A 100 -6.75 15.45 3.96
C GLY A 100 -5.81 16.43 4.62
N ARG A 101 -6.33 17.60 4.99
CA ARG A 101 -5.59 18.54 5.85
C ARG A 101 -5.12 17.74 7.07
N HIS A 102 -3.80 17.75 7.30
CA HIS A 102 -3.00 17.06 8.32
C HIS A 102 -2.29 15.76 7.90
N GLU A 103 -2.95 14.74 7.36
CA GLU A 103 -2.35 13.40 7.14
C GLU A 103 -1.14 13.38 6.20
N TYR A 104 -1.12 14.28 5.20
CA TYR A 104 -0.07 14.27 4.17
C TYR A 104 1.07 15.25 4.41
N ARG A 105 0.91 16.23 5.30
CA ARG A 105 1.95 17.24 5.54
C ARG A 105 3.24 16.62 6.07
N SER A 106 3.13 15.63 6.95
CA SER A 106 4.25 14.87 7.49
C SER A 106 4.99 14.06 6.42
N THR A 107 4.33 13.74 5.31
CA THR A 107 4.91 12.95 4.22
C THR A 107 5.66 13.80 3.19
N GLY A 108 5.41 15.11 3.14
CA GLY A 108 5.92 16.01 2.10
C GLY A 108 5.08 16.02 0.81
N ALA A 109 4.12 15.09 0.66
CA ALA A 109 3.17 15.10 -0.44
C ALA A 109 2.18 16.26 -0.27
N ILE A 110 2.38 17.32 -1.04
CA ILE A 110 1.52 18.52 -1.03
C ILE A 110 0.76 18.64 -2.36
N PRO A 111 -0.46 19.21 -2.37
CA PRO A 111 -1.18 19.50 -3.61
C PRO A 111 -0.34 20.32 -4.59
N GLY A 112 -0.24 19.87 -5.85
CA GLY A 112 0.61 20.49 -6.88
C GLY A 112 2.13 20.23 -6.72
N GLY A 113 2.56 19.59 -5.64
CA GLY A 113 3.95 19.22 -5.39
C GLY A 113 4.42 18.12 -6.35
N ILE A 114 5.73 18.09 -6.61
CA ILE A 114 6.37 17.01 -7.38
C ILE A 114 6.28 15.70 -6.58
N MET A 115 6.01 14.60 -7.27
CA MET A 115 6.00 13.28 -6.67
C MET A 115 7.42 12.75 -6.52
N GLU A 116 7.76 12.24 -5.34
CA GLU A 116 9.06 11.63 -5.03
C GLU A 116 8.85 10.24 -4.43
N LEU A 117 9.75 9.30 -4.72
CA LEU A 117 9.66 7.92 -4.19
C LEU A 117 9.59 7.88 -2.66
N VAL A 118 10.25 8.84 -1.99
CA VAL A 118 10.26 8.96 -0.53
C VAL A 118 8.86 9.26 0.05
N HIS A 119 7.94 9.79 -0.75
CA HIS A 119 6.59 10.09 -0.30
C HIS A 119 5.83 8.82 0.05
N ASP A 120 5.86 7.78 -0.81
CA ASP A 120 5.25 6.48 -0.49
C ASP A 120 5.86 5.89 0.78
N LYS A 121 7.18 6.03 0.96
CA LYS A 121 7.86 5.56 2.16
C LYS A 121 7.33 6.22 3.43
N ARG A 122 7.22 7.54 3.41
CA ARG A 122 6.67 8.29 4.55
C ARG A 122 5.20 7.97 4.77
N MET A 123 4.42 7.78 3.71
CA MET A 123 3.01 7.40 3.80
C MET A 123 2.82 6.04 4.48
N TYR A 124 3.54 4.99 4.07
CA TYR A 124 3.36 3.68 4.71
C TYR A 124 3.92 3.64 6.13
N LEU A 125 5.04 4.32 6.40
CA LEU A 125 5.56 4.44 7.77
C LEU A 125 4.58 5.19 8.68
N HIS A 126 3.84 6.16 8.14
CA HIS A 126 2.84 6.88 8.90
C HIS A 126 1.77 5.94 9.45
N PHE A 127 1.20 5.02 8.66
CA PHE A 127 0.15 4.12 9.17
C PHE A 127 0.65 2.78 9.72
N ALA A 128 1.89 2.37 9.43
CA ALA A 128 2.51 1.19 10.03
C ALA A 128 2.80 1.40 11.54
N GLY A 129 3.05 2.65 11.95
CA GLY A 129 3.41 3.00 13.32
C GLY A 129 2.26 3.07 14.34
N SER A 130 1.02 2.75 13.98
CA SER A 130 -0.22 3.05 14.73
C SER A 130 -0.41 4.55 15.00
N TRP A 131 -1.57 5.10 14.63
CA TRP A 131 -2.03 6.38 15.19
C TRP A 131 -3.51 6.28 15.53
N TYR A 132 -3.80 6.52 16.81
CA TYR A 132 -4.75 7.56 17.17
C TYR A 132 -4.02 8.91 17.14
#